data_AF-A0A165YM78-F1
#
_entry.id   AF-A0A165YM78-F1
#
_cell.length_a   1.000
_cell.length_b   1.000
_cell.length_c   1.000
_cell.angle_alpha   90.00
_cell.angle_beta   90.00
_cell.angle_gamma   90.00
#
_symmetry.space_group_name_H-M   'P 1'
#
loop_
_entity.id
_entity.type
_entity.pdbx_description
1 polymer ?
#
loop_
_entity_poly.entity_id
_entity_poly.type
_entity_poly.pdbx_seq_one_letter_code
_entity_poly.pdbx_strand_id
1 'polypeptide(L)'
;MRHEERKALAWSWLAPLIWLLFGTLLLAISLFVVGYLYQLQVLSTSFSGPAPILRAAYIIAIILALCVLVLLALTVVHGVLIPNSPFEGPLSKSLLSLIPSRMRRSDRFTILTSNNRDREWEETRAAREEAVSTYARLISETNDPNLLDRAAPSLVFKECMSSASLPHLIAATRRLLSTDTSIRVKATVRTQYDAFIGWLQNDPVIHVQQSNALSVDDVRDIIRWKNECSTLLQIKSERIWFSPVNVILTSFLPHNKDLLPIGRLPFEQCIARVLCIFDQSRQLGDCEDVLRHAMGHCNWLIAHQKVDDVTRILSHVDRNSLLRSLIRNTCLNWPLIRDIVGILIQGREEETLVEMAPFLTGLPDVGRVFGSFIVVDFLEELAQRLGSDLRTPADIDFSRLCSLIIQEYSSTTWTKEASIVMLYREHSETLQVADKAIARDFFRLCLLRSEEDSVGISSLRVPYCLGERAQFYLSCLTGALSLAL
;
A
#
# COMPACT_ATOMS: atom_id res chain seq x y z
N MET A 1 11.16 -14.95 36.31
CA MET A 1 11.94 -16.20 36.11
C MET A 1 11.74 -17.23 37.23
N ARG A 2 12.04 -16.94 38.50
CA ARG A 2 11.98 -17.93 39.61
C ARG A 2 10.62 -18.58 39.90
N HIS A 3 9.50 -17.97 39.47
CA HIS A 3 8.15 -18.52 39.68
C HIS A 3 7.74 -19.52 38.58
N GLU A 4 8.24 -19.32 37.36
CA GLU A 4 7.98 -20.20 36.20
C GLU A 4 8.74 -21.53 36.33
N GLU A 5 9.99 -21.49 36.83
CA GLU A 5 10.77 -22.71 37.12
C GLU A 5 10.14 -23.59 38.20
N ARG A 6 9.52 -22.96 39.22
CA ARG A 6 8.79 -23.68 40.28
C ARG A 6 7.47 -24.28 39.76
N LYS A 7 6.78 -23.61 38.84
CA LYS A 7 5.58 -24.15 38.19
C LYS A 7 5.93 -25.34 37.30
N ALA A 8 7.03 -25.27 36.54
CA ALA A 8 7.48 -26.37 35.68
C ALA A 8 7.83 -27.63 36.50
N LEU A 9 8.55 -27.47 37.62
CA LEU A 9 8.82 -28.57 38.56
C LEU A 9 7.53 -29.10 39.21
N ALA A 10 6.60 -28.23 39.62
CA ALA A 10 5.33 -28.70 40.19
C ALA A 10 4.51 -29.53 39.19
N TRP A 11 4.47 -29.10 37.91
CA TRP A 11 3.68 -29.80 36.89
C TRP A 11 4.24 -31.19 36.56
N SER A 12 5.56 -31.38 36.57
CA SER A 12 6.18 -32.69 36.30
C SER A 12 5.86 -33.74 37.37
N TRP A 13 5.62 -33.33 38.62
CA TRP A 13 5.19 -34.24 39.71
C TRP A 13 3.67 -34.38 39.81
N LEU A 14 2.92 -33.34 39.45
CA LEU A 14 1.46 -33.33 39.54
C LEU A 14 0.80 -34.25 38.50
N ALA A 15 1.35 -34.32 37.29
CA ALA A 15 0.82 -35.16 36.21
C ALA A 15 0.80 -36.68 36.52
N PRO A 16 1.93 -37.31 36.93
CA PRO A 16 1.92 -38.73 37.29
C PRO A 16 1.08 -39.00 38.55
N LEU A 17 1.02 -38.05 39.49
CA LEU A 17 0.20 -38.16 40.69
C LEU A 17 -1.30 -38.16 40.37
N ILE A 18 -1.77 -37.26 39.50
CA ILE A 18 -3.16 -37.24 39.03
C ILE A 18 -3.51 -38.55 38.31
N TRP A 19 -2.58 -39.05 37.48
CA TRP A 19 -2.79 -40.31 36.77
C TRP A 19 -2.93 -41.50 37.73
N LEU A 20 -2.06 -41.59 38.73
CA LEU A 20 -2.12 -42.64 39.75
C LEU A 20 -3.39 -42.53 40.61
N LEU A 21 -3.75 -41.31 41.03
CA LEU A 21 -4.93 -41.06 41.85
C LEU A 21 -6.22 -41.42 41.10
N PHE A 22 -6.36 -40.95 39.85
CA PHE A 22 -7.55 -41.22 39.05
C PHE A 22 -7.65 -42.70 38.66
N GLY A 23 -6.52 -43.32 38.31
CA GLY A 23 -6.47 -44.74 37.97
C GLY A 23 -6.85 -45.64 39.15
N THR A 24 -6.32 -45.36 40.34
CA THR A 24 -6.64 -46.12 41.56
C THR A 24 -8.09 -45.91 42.02
N LEU A 25 -8.62 -44.69 41.89
CA LEU A 25 -10.02 -44.39 42.18
C LEU A 25 -10.98 -45.16 41.25
N LEU A 26 -10.71 -45.16 39.94
CA LEU A 26 -11.54 -45.86 38.96
C LEU A 26 -11.49 -47.38 39.19
N LEU A 27 -10.30 -47.91 39.47
CA LEU A 27 -10.12 -49.33 39.83
C LEU A 27 -10.89 -49.69 41.11
N ALA A 28 -10.89 -48.83 42.13
CA ALA A 28 -11.64 -49.06 43.36
C ALA A 28 -13.16 -49.08 43.12
N ILE A 29 -13.68 -48.14 42.32
CA ILE A 29 -15.11 -48.10 41.96
C ILE A 29 -15.48 -49.36 41.16
N SER A 30 -14.66 -49.77 40.20
CA SER A 30 -14.91 -50.99 39.42
C SER A 30 -14.92 -52.24 40.29
N LEU A 31 -13.93 -52.41 41.18
CA LEU A 31 -13.87 -53.54 42.11
C LEU A 31 -15.07 -53.56 43.08
N PHE A 32 -15.48 -52.39 43.57
CA PHE A 32 -16.65 -52.25 44.42
C PHE A 32 -17.93 -52.68 43.71
N VAL A 33 -18.16 -52.20 42.48
CA VAL A 33 -19.34 -52.56 41.67
C VAL A 33 -19.35 -54.07 41.36
N VAL A 34 -18.21 -54.64 41.00
CA VAL A 34 -18.08 -56.09 40.75
C VAL A 34 -18.37 -56.90 42.02
N GLY A 35 -17.80 -56.51 43.16
CA GLY A 35 -18.06 -57.15 44.45
C GLY A 35 -19.53 -57.07 44.86
N TYR A 36 -20.14 -55.90 44.68
CA TYR A 36 -21.57 -55.68 44.96
C TYR A 36 -22.47 -56.56 44.07
N LEU A 37 -22.20 -56.62 42.76
CA LEU A 37 -22.93 -57.48 41.84
C LEU A 37 -22.77 -58.97 42.19
N TYR A 38 -21.56 -59.38 42.59
CA TYR A 38 -21.30 -60.76 43.04
C TYR A 38 -22.07 -61.10 44.32
N GLN A 39 -22.10 -60.21 45.31
CA GLN A 39 -22.88 -60.39 46.53
C GLN A 39 -24.38 -60.50 46.24
N LEU A 40 -24.91 -59.65 45.36
CA LEU A 40 -26.32 -59.73 44.92
C LEU A 40 -26.62 -61.05 44.19
N GLN A 41 -25.69 -61.53 43.37
CA GLN A 41 -25.83 -62.81 42.67
C GLN A 41 -25.90 -63.97 43.67
N VAL A 42 -24.94 -64.06 44.59
CA VAL A 42 -24.88 -65.12 45.62
C VAL A 42 -26.13 -65.06 46.51
N LEU A 43 -26.54 -63.87 46.94
CA LEU A 43 -27.74 -63.71 47.76
C LEU A 43 -29.00 -64.16 47.00
N SER A 44 -29.13 -63.80 45.71
CA SER A 44 -30.28 -64.19 44.89
C SER A 44 -30.40 -65.71 44.66
N THR A 45 -29.29 -66.45 44.79
CA THR A 45 -29.22 -67.91 44.57
C THR A 45 -29.16 -68.73 45.86
N SER A 46 -29.02 -68.08 47.02
CA SER A 46 -28.87 -68.73 48.32
C SER A 46 -30.17 -69.32 48.92
N PHE A 47 -31.33 -68.99 48.35
CA PHE A 47 -32.63 -69.43 48.87
C PHE A 47 -33.11 -70.71 48.19
N SER A 48 -33.56 -71.68 48.99
CA SER A 48 -34.08 -72.97 48.52
C SER A 48 -35.44 -72.88 47.79
N GLY A 49 -36.10 -71.71 47.85
CA GLY A 49 -37.39 -71.43 47.21
C GLY A 49 -37.34 -70.18 46.30
N PRO A 50 -38.37 -69.94 45.47
CA PRO A 50 -38.36 -68.83 44.52
C PRO A 50 -38.34 -67.47 45.22
N ALA A 51 -37.25 -66.71 45.04
CA ALA A 51 -37.06 -65.35 45.55
C ALA A 51 -37.09 -64.30 44.40
N PRO A 52 -38.27 -64.01 43.81
CA PRO A 52 -38.38 -63.23 42.58
C PRO A 52 -37.90 -61.78 42.73
N ILE A 53 -38.11 -61.17 43.90
CA ILE A 53 -37.72 -59.78 44.18
C ILE A 53 -36.19 -59.62 44.16
N LEU A 54 -35.46 -60.54 44.80
CA LEU A 54 -34.00 -60.54 44.83
C LEU A 54 -33.38 -60.77 43.46
N ARG A 55 -33.98 -61.66 42.66
CA ARG A 55 -33.54 -61.91 41.28
C ARG A 55 -33.78 -60.71 40.37
N ALA A 56 -34.91 -60.01 40.51
CA ALA A 56 -35.19 -58.78 39.79
C ALA A 56 -34.21 -57.66 40.17
N ALA A 57 -33.91 -57.52 41.47
CA ALA A 57 -32.94 -56.52 41.95
C ALA A 57 -31.54 -56.73 41.37
N TYR A 58 -31.07 -57.98 41.29
CA TYR A 58 -29.80 -58.32 40.63
C TYR A 58 -29.78 -57.95 39.14
N ILE A 59 -30.86 -58.26 38.41
CA ILE A 59 -30.97 -57.93 36.97
C ILE A 59 -30.95 -56.41 36.77
N ILE A 60 -31.71 -55.65 37.57
CA ILE A 60 -31.74 -54.19 37.50
C ILE A 60 -30.35 -53.60 37.81
N ALA A 61 -29.66 -54.14 38.82
CA ALA A 61 -28.31 -53.70 39.17
C ALA A 61 -27.31 -53.91 38.02
N ILE A 62 -27.39 -55.02 37.29
CA ILE A 62 -26.56 -55.27 36.10
C ILE A 62 -26.87 -54.25 35.00
N ILE A 63 -28.15 -54.01 34.71
CA ILE A 63 -28.56 -53.07 33.66
C ILE A 63 -28.05 -51.66 33.97
N LEU A 64 -28.19 -51.22 35.22
CA LEU A 64 -27.73 -49.90 35.66
C LEU A 64 -26.20 -49.78 35.60
N ALA A 65 -25.47 -50.82 36.00
CA ALA A 65 -24.01 -50.86 35.88
C ALA A 65 -23.54 -50.80 34.41
N LEU A 66 -24.21 -51.53 33.51
CA LEU A 66 -23.93 -51.47 32.07
C LEU A 66 -24.23 -50.08 31.48
N CYS A 67 -25.34 -49.46 31.89
CA CYS A 67 -25.70 -48.11 31.44
C CYS A 67 -24.63 -47.08 31.82
N VAL A 68 -24.16 -47.11 33.07
CA VAL A 68 -23.09 -46.22 33.54
C VAL A 68 -21.79 -46.46 32.75
N LEU A 69 -21.44 -47.72 32.48
CA LEU A 69 -20.24 -48.06 31.69
C LEU A 69 -20.33 -47.52 30.25
N VAL A 70 -21.50 -47.62 29.62
CA VAL A 70 -21.75 -47.08 28.27
C VAL A 70 -21.64 -45.55 28.26
N LEU A 71 -22.20 -44.86 29.26
CA LEU A 71 -22.10 -43.40 29.36
C LEU A 71 -20.65 -42.95 29.57
N LEU A 72 -19.87 -43.67 30.39
CA LEU A 72 -18.44 -43.41 30.55
C LEU A 72 -17.66 -43.64 29.24
N ALA A 73 -17.97 -44.69 28.48
CA ALA A 73 -17.34 -44.93 27.18
C ALA A 73 -17.67 -43.84 26.15
N LEU A 74 -18.94 -43.40 26.08
CA LEU A 74 -19.38 -42.32 25.20
C LEU A 74 -18.67 -40.99 25.50
N THR A 75 -18.54 -40.63 26.78
CA THR A 75 -17.86 -39.39 27.19
C THR A 75 -16.37 -39.44 26.86
N VAL A 76 -15.70 -40.58 27.03
CA VAL A 76 -14.29 -40.77 26.62
C VAL A 76 -14.14 -40.68 25.10
N VAL A 77 -15.01 -41.33 24.32
CA VAL A 77 -14.99 -41.29 22.85
C VAL A 77 -15.24 -39.87 22.33
N HIS A 78 -16.21 -39.16 22.90
CA HIS A 78 -16.47 -37.76 22.58
C HIS A 78 -15.26 -36.86 22.88
N GLY A 79 -14.56 -37.13 23.99
CA GLY A 79 -13.31 -36.46 24.35
C GLY A 79 -12.11 -36.78 23.44
N VAL A 80 -12.17 -37.87 22.67
CA VAL A 80 -11.16 -38.23 21.66
C VAL A 80 -11.48 -37.61 20.30
N LEU A 81 -12.76 -37.57 19.92
CA LEU A 81 -13.17 -37.19 18.56
C LEU A 81 -13.27 -35.67 18.34
N ILE A 82 -13.49 -34.88 19.39
CA ILE A 82 -13.70 -33.43 19.29
C ILE A 82 -12.52 -32.66 19.91
N PRO A 83 -11.81 -31.81 19.14
CA PRO A 83 -10.75 -30.97 19.68
C PRO A 83 -11.30 -29.95 20.68
N ASN A 84 -10.61 -29.77 21.82
CA ASN A 84 -11.01 -28.92 22.96
C ASN A 84 -12.27 -29.39 23.71
N SER A 85 -12.53 -30.70 23.75
CA SER A 85 -13.67 -31.23 24.52
C SER A 85 -13.50 -30.98 26.03
N PRO A 86 -14.56 -30.62 26.77
CA PRO A 86 -14.51 -30.51 28.23
C PRO A 86 -14.21 -31.84 28.94
N PHE A 87 -14.26 -32.97 28.21
CA PHE A 87 -13.89 -34.31 28.68
C PHE A 87 -12.51 -34.76 28.21
N GLU A 88 -11.69 -33.84 27.68
CA GLU A 88 -10.31 -34.12 27.30
C GLU A 88 -9.48 -34.42 28.56
N GLY A 89 -8.95 -35.64 28.66
CA GLY A 89 -8.22 -36.10 29.84
C GLY A 89 -7.09 -37.08 29.50
N PRO A 90 -6.34 -37.55 30.51
CA PRO A 90 -5.19 -38.45 30.30
C PRO A 90 -5.56 -39.77 29.60
N LEU A 91 -6.80 -40.25 29.81
CA LEU A 91 -7.32 -41.49 29.23
C LEU A 91 -7.67 -41.36 27.75
N SER A 92 -8.26 -40.23 27.32
CA SER A 92 -8.56 -39.99 25.89
C SER A 92 -7.27 -39.92 25.06
N LYS A 93 -6.21 -39.31 25.61
CA LYS A 93 -4.88 -39.24 25.00
C LYS A 93 -4.16 -40.59 24.91
N SER A 94 -4.35 -41.47 25.89
CA SER A 94 -3.75 -42.82 25.86
C SER A 94 -4.48 -43.74 24.86
N LEU A 95 -5.80 -43.63 24.74
CA LEU A 95 -6.58 -44.40 23.75
C LEU A 95 -6.19 -44.05 22.30
N LEU A 96 -5.88 -42.77 22.04
CA LEU A 96 -5.35 -42.31 20.74
C LEU A 96 -4.05 -43.01 20.32
N SER A 97 -3.23 -43.47 21.28
CA SER A 97 -1.98 -44.18 20.99
C SER A 97 -2.16 -45.64 20.57
N LEU A 98 -3.34 -46.22 20.82
CA LEU A 98 -3.68 -47.62 20.51
C LEU A 98 -4.46 -47.78 19.20
N ILE A 99 -4.93 -46.69 18.58
CA ILE A 99 -5.66 -46.74 17.32
C ILE A 99 -4.65 -46.85 16.15
N PRO A 100 -4.73 -47.90 15.29
CA PRO A 100 -3.77 -48.08 14.22
C PRO A 100 -3.81 -46.93 13.20
N SER A 101 -2.63 -46.44 12.85
CA SER A 101 -2.35 -45.31 11.96
C SER A 101 -3.00 -45.38 10.56
N ARG A 102 -3.52 -46.55 10.15
CA ARG A 102 -4.26 -46.74 8.90
C ARG A 102 -5.70 -46.18 8.91
N MET A 103 -6.27 -45.90 10.07
CA MET A 103 -7.60 -45.30 10.21
C MET A 103 -7.54 -43.77 10.34
N ARG A 104 -6.37 -43.18 10.09
CA ARG A 104 -6.18 -41.74 9.88
C ARG A 104 -6.72 -41.32 8.50
N ARG A 105 -7.98 -41.63 8.21
CA ARG A 105 -8.70 -41.17 7.01
C ARG A 105 -9.24 -39.75 7.28
N SER A 106 -8.30 -38.85 7.52
CA SER A 106 -8.50 -37.44 7.88
C SER A 106 -8.54 -36.52 6.66
N ASP A 107 -9.11 -36.98 5.55
CA ASP A 107 -9.25 -36.16 4.34
C ASP A 107 -10.72 -35.92 3.97
N ARG A 108 -11.65 -36.86 4.25
CA ARG A 108 -13.07 -36.65 3.89
C ARG A 108 -13.88 -35.85 4.90
N PHE A 109 -13.56 -35.94 6.19
CA PHE A 109 -14.32 -35.23 7.24
C PHE A 109 -13.82 -33.80 7.45
N THR A 110 -12.52 -33.56 7.25
CA THR A 110 -11.89 -32.24 7.21
C THR A 110 -12.42 -31.40 6.06
N ILE A 111 -12.64 -31.97 4.86
CA ILE A 111 -13.23 -31.24 3.72
C ILE A 111 -14.70 -30.88 3.98
N LEU A 112 -15.49 -31.77 4.60
CA LEU A 112 -16.89 -31.48 4.91
C LEU A 112 -17.05 -30.47 6.07
N THR A 113 -16.18 -30.54 7.08
CA THR A 113 -16.18 -29.58 8.20
C THR A 113 -15.45 -28.28 7.89
N SER A 114 -14.53 -28.24 6.92
CA SER A 114 -13.99 -26.98 6.39
C SER A 114 -15.05 -26.30 5.54
N ASN A 115 -15.68 -26.98 4.57
CA ASN A 115 -16.72 -26.36 3.73
C ASN A 115 -17.89 -25.79 4.55
N ASN A 116 -18.38 -26.51 5.56
CA ASN A 116 -19.45 -25.96 6.41
C ASN A 116 -18.97 -24.77 7.24
N ARG A 117 -17.73 -24.77 7.75
CA ARG A 117 -17.17 -23.63 8.48
C ARG A 117 -16.88 -22.44 7.56
N ASP A 118 -16.33 -22.68 6.38
CA ASP A 118 -16.04 -21.65 5.39
C ASP A 118 -17.34 -21.01 4.90
N ARG A 119 -18.39 -21.82 4.67
CA ARG A 119 -19.73 -21.32 4.33
C ARG A 119 -20.38 -20.54 5.48
N GLU A 120 -20.27 -21.02 6.72
CA GLU A 120 -20.76 -20.32 7.91
C GLU A 120 -20.00 -18.99 8.13
N TRP A 121 -18.70 -18.97 7.87
CA TRP A 121 -17.87 -17.76 7.90
C TRP A 121 -18.26 -16.76 6.81
N GLU A 122 -18.51 -17.23 5.59
CA GLU A 122 -19.00 -16.41 4.48
C GLU A 122 -20.39 -15.83 4.76
N GLU A 123 -21.33 -16.65 5.25
CA GLU A 123 -22.67 -16.22 5.66
C GLU A 123 -22.61 -15.17 6.79
N THR A 124 -21.77 -15.42 7.81
CA THR A 124 -21.56 -14.48 8.93
C THR A 124 -20.93 -13.17 8.45
N ARG A 125 -19.97 -13.24 7.52
CA ARG A 125 -19.32 -12.08 6.93
C ARG A 125 -20.30 -11.26 6.09
N ALA A 126 -21.11 -11.91 5.25
CA ALA A 126 -22.13 -11.26 4.44
C ALA A 126 -23.18 -10.55 5.31
N ALA A 127 -23.69 -11.24 6.34
CA ALA A 127 -24.64 -10.65 7.29
C ALA A 127 -24.04 -9.45 8.04
N ARG A 128 -22.74 -9.51 8.38
CA ARG A 128 -22.03 -8.37 8.99
C ARG A 128 -21.89 -7.20 8.02
N GLU A 129 -21.49 -7.45 6.77
CA GLU A 129 -21.38 -6.41 5.75
C GLU A 129 -22.73 -5.72 5.48
N GLU A 130 -23.81 -6.49 5.42
CA GLU A 130 -25.18 -5.98 5.28
C GLU A 130 -25.61 -5.15 6.49
N ALA A 131 -25.35 -5.63 7.71
CA ALA A 131 -25.67 -4.91 8.93
C ALA A 131 -24.92 -3.57 9.01
N VAL A 132 -23.64 -3.56 8.65
CA VAL A 132 -22.84 -2.35 8.62
C VAL A 132 -23.32 -1.36 7.55
N SER A 133 -23.61 -1.86 6.34
CA SER A 133 -24.16 -1.04 5.26
C SER A 133 -25.49 -0.40 5.66
N THR A 134 -26.38 -1.18 6.26
CA THR A 134 -27.67 -0.72 6.80
C THR A 134 -27.48 0.31 7.90
N TYR A 135 -26.55 0.07 8.82
CA TYR A 135 -26.25 1.01 9.91
C TYR A 135 -25.72 2.35 9.39
N ALA A 136 -24.77 2.33 8.47
CA ALA A 136 -24.24 3.54 7.84
C ALA A 136 -25.33 4.31 7.07
N ARG A 137 -26.20 3.59 6.34
CA ARG A 137 -27.36 4.20 5.67
C ARG A 137 -28.28 4.91 6.65
N LEU A 138 -28.65 4.26 7.75
CA LEU A 138 -29.48 4.87 8.80
C LEU A 138 -28.85 6.12 9.40
N ILE A 139 -27.54 6.12 9.66
CA ILE A 139 -26.83 7.34 10.11
C ILE A 139 -26.95 8.45 9.08
N SER A 140 -26.75 8.14 7.80
CA SER A 140 -26.80 9.15 6.74
C SER A 140 -28.17 9.82 6.58
N GLU A 141 -29.25 9.09 6.86
CA GLU A 141 -30.64 9.56 6.77
C GLU A 141 -31.13 10.23 8.07
N THR A 142 -30.40 10.09 9.18
CA THR A 142 -30.83 10.59 10.49
C THR A 142 -30.64 12.10 10.63
N ASN A 143 -31.69 12.79 11.06
CA ASN A 143 -31.66 14.23 11.34
C ASN A 143 -31.68 14.58 12.85
N ASP A 144 -31.89 13.61 13.74
CA ASP A 144 -31.89 13.84 15.18
C ASP A 144 -30.46 13.87 15.74
N PRO A 145 -29.99 15.02 16.29
CA PRO A 145 -28.65 15.15 16.81
C PRO A 145 -28.34 14.22 18.01
N ASN A 146 -29.35 13.87 18.82
CA ASN A 146 -29.16 12.96 19.95
C ASN A 146 -28.88 11.53 19.50
N LEU A 147 -29.51 11.10 18.41
CA LEU A 147 -29.27 9.80 17.81
C LEU A 147 -27.89 9.75 17.16
N LEU A 148 -27.46 10.82 16.49
CA LEU A 148 -26.11 10.92 15.92
C LEU A 148 -25.02 10.85 17.01
N ASP A 149 -25.22 11.51 18.16
CA ASP A 149 -24.32 11.44 19.31
C ASP A 149 -24.14 10.01 19.85
N ARG A 150 -25.21 9.21 19.84
CA ARG A 150 -25.17 7.80 20.27
C ARG A 150 -24.64 6.88 19.19
N ALA A 151 -24.84 7.21 17.92
CA ALA A 151 -24.46 6.38 16.80
C ALA A 151 -22.97 6.52 16.44
N ALA A 152 -22.43 7.74 16.50
CA ALA A 152 -21.05 8.03 16.07
C ALA A 152 -19.97 7.09 16.66
N PRO A 153 -20.00 6.71 17.96
CA PRO A 153 -18.98 5.82 18.52
C PRO A 153 -18.97 4.40 17.94
N SER A 154 -20.09 3.94 17.38
CA SER A 154 -20.22 2.57 16.84
C SER A 154 -19.77 2.47 15.38
N LEU A 155 -19.53 3.61 14.71
CA LEU A 155 -19.09 3.64 13.32
C LEU A 155 -17.57 3.52 13.24
N VAL A 156 -17.07 2.28 13.25
CA VAL A 156 -15.63 1.97 13.21
C VAL A 156 -15.18 1.75 11.76
N PHE A 157 -14.53 2.76 11.15
CA PHE A 157 -14.21 2.76 9.71
C PHE A 157 -13.50 1.50 9.20
N LYS A 158 -12.52 0.96 9.94
CA LYS A 158 -11.78 -0.25 9.51
C LYS A 158 -12.69 -1.48 9.36
N GLU A 159 -13.72 -1.57 10.20
CA GLU A 159 -14.66 -2.70 10.20
C GLU A 159 -15.77 -2.53 9.16
N CYS A 160 -15.98 -1.28 8.76
CA CYS A 160 -17.02 -0.90 7.81
C CYS A 160 -16.55 -0.79 6.37
N MET A 161 -15.31 -1.18 6.07
CA MET A 161 -14.72 -0.99 4.75
C MET A 161 -14.89 -2.24 3.87
N SER A 162 -15.98 -2.27 3.11
CA SER A 162 -16.19 -3.17 1.97
C SER A 162 -16.78 -2.38 0.80
N SER A 163 -16.73 -2.92 -0.41
CA SER A 163 -17.33 -2.28 -1.60
C SER A 163 -18.83 -1.98 -1.38
N ALA A 164 -19.58 -2.88 -0.74
CA ALA A 164 -21.02 -2.72 -0.51
C ALA A 164 -21.36 -1.61 0.51
N SER A 165 -20.55 -1.43 1.55
CA SER A 165 -20.79 -0.46 2.61
C SER A 165 -20.15 0.91 2.34
N LEU A 166 -19.14 1.00 1.47
CA LEU A 166 -18.35 2.21 1.24
C LEU A 166 -19.20 3.44 0.88
N PRO A 167 -20.17 3.40 -0.07
CA PRO A 167 -20.98 4.58 -0.40
C PRO A 167 -21.78 5.09 0.81
N HIS A 168 -22.38 4.17 1.57
CA HIS A 168 -23.14 4.47 2.77
C HIS A 168 -22.25 5.01 3.89
N LEU A 169 -21.04 4.47 4.04
CA LEU A 169 -20.05 4.93 5.01
C LEU A 169 -19.60 6.37 4.73
N ILE A 170 -19.35 6.69 3.45
CA ILE A 170 -19.01 8.05 3.01
C ILE A 170 -20.15 9.01 3.35
N ALA A 171 -21.39 8.64 3.02
CA ALA A 171 -22.58 9.46 3.31
C ALA A 171 -22.80 9.66 4.82
N ALA A 172 -22.68 8.58 5.61
CA ALA A 172 -22.76 8.62 7.07
C ALA A 172 -21.71 9.56 7.67
N THR A 173 -20.47 9.46 7.19
CA THR A 173 -19.37 10.31 7.67
C THR A 173 -19.61 11.78 7.37
N ARG A 174 -20.06 12.11 6.14
CA ARG A 174 -20.44 13.48 5.77
C ARG A 174 -21.56 14.02 6.66
N ARG A 175 -22.58 13.19 6.95
CA ARG A 175 -23.66 13.57 7.86
C ARG A 175 -23.19 13.84 9.28
N LEU A 176 -22.26 13.02 9.80
CA LEU A 176 -21.69 13.20 11.13
C LEU A 176 -20.73 14.40 11.22
N LEU A 177 -20.13 14.82 10.11
CA LEU A 177 -19.23 15.98 10.04
C LEU A 177 -19.91 17.28 9.60
N SER A 178 -21.24 17.27 9.43
CA SER A 178 -21.99 18.44 8.97
C SER A 178 -21.93 19.61 9.97
N THR A 179 -22.28 20.81 9.53
CA THR A 179 -22.17 22.03 10.35
C THR A 179 -23.09 22.02 11.58
N ASP A 180 -24.26 21.38 11.48
CA ASP A 180 -25.30 21.27 12.51
C ASP A 180 -25.05 20.19 13.58
N THR A 181 -24.01 19.36 13.43
CA THR A 181 -23.70 18.30 14.42
C THR A 181 -22.92 18.79 15.63
N SER A 182 -23.09 18.10 16.75
CA SER A 182 -22.43 18.41 18.01
C SER A 182 -20.90 18.33 17.89
N ILE A 183 -20.19 19.15 18.67
CA ILE A 183 -18.71 19.10 18.73
C ILE A 183 -18.23 17.71 19.19
N ARG A 184 -19.00 17.05 20.06
CA ARG A 184 -18.72 15.70 20.56
C ARG A 184 -18.73 14.66 19.43
N VAL A 185 -19.74 14.68 18.54
CA VAL A 185 -19.77 13.80 17.37
C VAL A 185 -18.51 13.98 16.53
N LYS A 186 -18.14 15.23 16.23
CA LYS A 186 -16.96 15.54 15.41
C LYS A 186 -15.67 15.05 16.07
N ALA A 187 -15.53 15.19 17.40
CA ALA A 187 -14.40 14.67 18.14
C ALA A 187 -14.33 13.12 18.12
N THR A 188 -15.47 12.45 18.23
CA THR A 188 -15.57 10.99 18.11
C THR A 188 -15.17 10.53 16.71
N VAL A 189 -15.71 11.16 15.66
CA VAL A 189 -15.36 10.83 14.26
C VAL A 189 -13.88 11.07 14.00
N ARG A 190 -13.29 12.15 14.55
CA ARG A 190 -11.86 12.39 14.48
C ARG A 190 -11.05 11.26 15.11
N THR A 191 -11.44 10.80 16.29
CA THR A 191 -10.77 9.69 16.98
C THR A 191 -10.83 8.40 16.14
N GLN A 192 -11.98 8.10 15.55
CA GLN A 192 -12.15 6.95 14.66
C GLN A 192 -11.33 7.09 13.37
N TYR A 193 -11.27 8.30 12.82
CA TYR A 193 -10.47 8.62 11.65
C TYR A 193 -8.97 8.43 11.92
N ASP A 194 -8.46 8.95 13.04
CA ASP A 194 -7.06 8.79 13.43
C ASP A 194 -6.70 7.31 13.66
N ALA A 195 -7.61 6.55 14.29
CA ALA A 195 -7.45 5.09 14.45
C ALA A 195 -7.44 4.36 13.10
N PHE A 196 -8.27 4.78 12.15
CA PHE A 196 -8.31 4.23 10.79
C PHE A 196 -7.02 4.53 10.01
N ILE A 197 -6.51 5.76 10.10
CA ILE A 197 -5.24 6.16 9.49
C ILE A 197 -4.07 5.35 10.09
N GLY A 198 -4.03 5.21 11.42
CA GLY A 198 -3.03 4.40 12.10
C GLY A 198 -3.09 2.92 11.70
N TRP A 199 -4.30 2.39 11.50
CA TRP A 199 -4.50 1.02 11.00
C TRP A 199 -3.95 0.84 9.59
N LEU A 200 -4.29 1.73 8.64
CA LEU A 200 -3.79 1.70 7.25
C LEU A 200 -2.25 1.75 7.16
N GLN A 201 -1.59 2.44 8.09
CA GLN A 201 -0.13 2.58 8.09
C GLN A 201 0.60 1.33 8.59
N ASN A 202 0.03 0.63 9.57
CA ASN A 202 0.80 -0.32 10.39
C ASN A 202 0.42 -1.79 10.19
N ASP A 203 -0.73 -2.10 9.59
CA ASP A 203 -1.21 -3.47 9.49
C ASP A 203 -0.87 -4.09 8.11
N PRO A 204 -0.01 -5.14 8.08
CA PRO A 204 0.44 -5.76 6.84
C PRO A 204 -0.59 -6.66 6.17
N VAL A 205 -1.63 -7.09 6.89
CA VAL A 205 -2.66 -8.03 6.40
C VAL A 205 -3.69 -7.32 5.51
N ILE A 206 -3.87 -6.02 5.73
CA ILE A 206 -4.77 -5.13 4.96
C ILE A 206 -4.58 -5.32 3.46
N HIS A 207 -3.34 -5.35 2.98
CA HIS A 207 -3.05 -5.25 1.55
C HIS A 207 -3.52 -6.46 0.75
N VAL A 208 -3.50 -7.66 1.34
CA VAL A 208 -3.90 -8.90 0.65
C VAL A 208 -5.42 -9.08 0.73
N GLN A 209 -6.03 -8.71 1.86
CA GLN A 209 -7.47 -8.85 2.06
C GLN A 209 -8.28 -7.75 1.37
N GLN A 210 -7.81 -6.50 1.40
CA GLN A 210 -8.51 -5.37 0.80
C GLN A 210 -8.31 -5.27 -0.71
N SER A 211 -7.14 -5.61 -1.25
CA SER A 211 -6.93 -5.60 -2.71
C SER A 211 -7.87 -6.53 -3.47
N ASN A 212 -8.31 -7.59 -2.81
CA ASN A 212 -9.21 -8.58 -3.39
C ASN A 212 -10.69 -8.23 -3.17
N ALA A 213 -10.99 -7.32 -2.24
CA ALA A 213 -12.36 -6.96 -1.85
C ALA A 213 -12.82 -5.58 -2.38
N LEU A 214 -11.90 -4.73 -2.84
CA LEU A 214 -12.18 -3.37 -3.31
C LEU A 214 -11.88 -3.26 -4.81
N SER A 215 -12.79 -2.61 -5.54
CA SER A 215 -12.55 -2.23 -6.93
C SER A 215 -11.60 -1.02 -7.03
N VAL A 216 -11.11 -0.74 -8.24
CA VAL A 216 -10.29 0.46 -8.51
C VAL A 216 -11.04 1.75 -8.15
N ASP A 217 -12.34 1.80 -8.41
CA ASP A 217 -13.17 2.97 -8.10
C ASP A 217 -13.41 3.11 -6.60
N ASP A 218 -13.56 2.00 -5.87
CA ASP A 218 -13.64 2.02 -4.40
C ASP A 218 -12.37 2.63 -3.78
N VAL A 219 -11.19 2.26 -4.28
CA VAL A 219 -9.91 2.81 -3.80
C VAL A 219 -9.85 4.32 -4.04
N ARG A 220 -10.26 4.79 -5.24
CA ARG A 220 -10.32 6.23 -5.56
C ARG A 220 -11.30 6.98 -4.66
N ASP A 221 -12.46 6.39 -4.39
CA ASP A 221 -13.46 6.97 -3.50
C ASP A 221 -12.97 7.04 -2.05
N ILE A 222 -12.22 6.03 -1.57
CA ILE A 222 -11.57 6.07 -0.25
C ILE A 222 -10.54 7.21 -0.19
N ILE A 223 -9.69 7.37 -1.21
CA ILE A 223 -8.70 8.47 -1.27
C ILE A 223 -9.42 9.82 -1.21
N ARG A 224 -10.47 10.01 -2.02
CA ARG A 224 -11.26 11.25 -2.05
C ARG A 224 -11.92 11.53 -0.71
N TRP A 225 -12.61 10.55 -0.14
CA TRP A 225 -13.26 10.64 1.16
C TRP A 225 -12.28 10.96 2.28
N LYS A 226 -11.11 10.30 2.30
CA LYS A 226 -10.06 10.54 3.29
C LYS A 226 -9.58 11.99 3.24
N ASN A 227 -9.38 12.54 2.04
CA ASN A 227 -8.94 13.93 1.84
C ASN A 227 -10.04 14.92 2.26
N GLU A 228 -11.30 14.64 1.93
CA GLU A 228 -12.46 15.42 2.38
C GLU A 228 -12.57 15.45 3.91
N CYS A 229 -12.43 14.30 4.57
CA CYS A 229 -12.46 14.21 6.04
C CYS A 229 -11.35 15.03 6.69
N SER A 230 -10.15 15.04 6.11
CA SER A 230 -9.02 15.86 6.61
C SER A 230 -9.39 17.35 6.60
N THR A 231 -10.03 17.81 5.53
CA THR A 231 -10.49 19.20 5.37
C THR A 231 -11.61 19.53 6.36
N LEU A 232 -12.65 18.68 6.45
CA LEU A 232 -13.81 18.91 7.32
C LEU A 232 -13.45 18.90 8.81
N LEU A 233 -12.52 18.03 9.22
CA LEU A 233 -12.02 17.95 10.59
C LEU A 233 -11.03 19.08 10.93
N GLN A 234 -10.77 19.98 9.99
CA GLN A 234 -9.77 21.06 10.12
C GLN A 234 -8.44 20.52 10.64
N ILE A 235 -7.98 19.39 10.10
CA ILE A 235 -6.69 18.81 10.46
C ILE A 235 -5.61 19.71 9.86
N LYS A 236 -5.35 20.84 10.52
CA LYS A 236 -4.24 21.75 10.26
C LYS A 236 -3.00 21.05 10.77
N SER A 237 -2.31 20.35 9.87
CA SER A 237 -0.93 19.94 10.11
C SER A 237 -0.04 20.68 9.13
N GLU A 238 1.24 20.84 9.44
CA GLU A 238 2.30 21.27 8.50
C GLU A 238 2.40 20.33 7.26
N ARG A 239 1.59 19.26 7.23
CA ARG A 239 1.46 18.23 6.18
C ARG A 239 0.21 18.44 5.31
N ILE A 240 -0.20 19.69 5.09
CA ILE A 240 -1.46 20.08 4.41
C ILE A 240 -1.68 19.32 3.09
N TRP A 241 -0.60 19.01 2.38
CA TRP A 241 -0.67 18.46 1.03
C TRP A 241 -0.33 16.97 0.97
N PHE A 242 0.70 16.50 1.70
CA PHE A 242 1.23 15.14 1.54
C PHE A 242 0.88 14.22 2.71
N SER A 243 0.47 12.99 2.38
CA SER A 243 0.14 11.95 3.36
C SER A 243 0.71 10.60 2.90
N PRO A 244 1.58 9.94 3.69
CA PRO A 244 2.05 8.59 3.37
C PRO A 244 0.93 7.57 3.17
N VAL A 245 -0.22 7.76 3.83
CA VAL A 245 -1.41 6.92 3.62
C VAL A 245 -1.94 7.01 2.19
N ASN A 246 -1.88 8.20 1.56
CA ASN A 246 -2.29 8.33 0.16
C ASN A 246 -1.37 7.50 -0.73
N VAL A 247 -0.05 7.45 -0.45
CA VAL A 247 0.90 6.59 -1.16
C VAL A 247 0.52 5.11 -1.01
N ILE A 248 0.16 4.68 0.21
CA ILE A 248 -0.29 3.31 0.49
C ILE A 248 -1.57 2.98 -0.29
N LEU A 249 -2.58 3.86 -0.24
CA LEU A 249 -3.84 3.63 -0.94
C LEU A 249 -3.64 3.61 -2.47
N THR A 250 -2.83 4.51 -3.01
CA THR A 250 -2.47 4.53 -4.44
C THR A 250 -1.75 3.25 -4.86
N SER A 251 -1.07 2.54 -3.94
CA SER A 251 -0.45 1.24 -4.24
C SER A 251 -1.44 0.12 -4.57
N PHE A 252 -2.71 0.28 -4.20
CA PHE A 252 -3.79 -0.64 -4.56
C PHE A 252 -4.31 -0.45 -5.98
N LEU A 253 -3.97 0.67 -6.63
CA LEU A 253 -4.32 0.90 -8.03
C LEU A 253 -3.41 0.05 -8.96
N PRO A 254 -3.88 -0.26 -10.18
CA PRO A 254 -3.09 -1.01 -11.15
C PRO A 254 -1.71 -0.39 -11.39
N HIS A 255 -0.68 -1.22 -11.52
CA HIS A 255 0.72 -0.82 -11.80
C HIS A 255 1.45 0.02 -10.73
N ASN A 256 0.90 0.13 -9.52
CA ASN A 256 1.47 0.94 -8.42
C ASN A 256 1.93 0.14 -7.19
N LYS A 257 2.07 -1.19 -7.28
CA LYS A 257 2.37 -2.07 -6.13
C LYS A 257 3.68 -1.73 -5.40
N ASP A 258 4.63 -1.12 -6.10
CA ASP A 258 5.91 -0.64 -5.56
C ASP A 258 5.79 0.59 -4.65
N LEU A 259 4.66 1.32 -4.70
CA LEU A 259 4.43 2.45 -3.81
C LEU A 259 4.19 2.00 -2.37
N LEU A 260 3.81 0.74 -2.15
CA LEU A 260 3.53 0.21 -0.82
C LEU A 260 4.74 0.33 0.13
N PRO A 261 5.95 -0.18 -0.21
CA PRO A 261 7.11 0.02 0.64
C PRO A 261 7.46 1.50 0.82
N ILE A 262 7.23 2.35 -0.19
CA ILE A 262 7.48 3.80 -0.11
C ILE A 262 6.55 4.47 0.91
N GLY A 263 5.26 4.13 0.89
CA GLY A 263 4.25 4.67 1.80
C GLY A 263 4.44 4.32 3.27
N ARG A 264 5.27 3.30 3.57
CA ARG A 264 5.62 2.88 4.94
C ARG A 264 6.90 3.53 5.48
N LEU A 265 7.62 4.28 4.65
CA LEU A 265 8.82 4.98 5.09
C LEU A 265 8.47 6.12 6.05
N PRO A 266 9.44 6.56 6.88
CA PRO A 266 9.33 7.80 7.63
C PRO A 266 8.92 8.96 6.72
N PHE A 267 8.17 9.93 7.26
CA PHE A 267 7.50 10.99 6.49
C PHE A 267 8.38 11.65 5.42
N GLU A 268 9.59 12.08 5.78
CA GLU A 268 10.52 12.77 4.87
C GLU A 268 11.10 11.84 3.80
N GLN A 269 11.48 10.62 4.19
CA GLN A 269 11.93 9.59 3.25
C GLN A 269 10.83 9.19 2.27
N CYS A 270 9.58 9.16 2.74
CA CYS A 270 8.41 8.90 1.91
C CYS A 270 8.26 9.97 0.82
N ILE A 271 8.33 11.26 1.20
CA ILE A 271 8.30 12.38 0.25
C ILE A 271 9.43 12.26 -0.76
N ALA A 272 10.67 12.12 -0.29
CA ALA A 272 11.86 12.07 -1.14
C ALA A 272 11.77 10.93 -2.17
N ARG A 273 11.35 9.74 -1.73
CA ARG A 273 11.18 8.57 -2.62
C ARG A 273 10.03 8.74 -3.59
N VAL A 274 8.93 9.40 -3.19
CA VAL A 274 7.84 9.74 -4.10
C VAL A 274 8.32 10.65 -5.22
N LEU A 275 9.17 11.64 -4.92
CA LEU A 275 9.72 12.54 -5.93
C LEU A 275 10.59 11.81 -6.99
N CYS A 276 11.11 10.62 -6.67
CA CYS A 276 11.90 9.77 -7.55
C CYS A 276 11.08 8.70 -8.32
N ILE A 277 9.74 8.67 -8.22
CA ILE A 277 8.91 7.59 -8.82
C ILE A 277 9.09 7.47 -10.34
N PHE A 278 9.43 8.56 -11.04
CA PHE A 278 9.61 8.57 -12.49
C PHE A 278 11.04 8.18 -12.93
N ASP A 279 11.99 7.97 -12.01
CA ASP A 279 13.32 7.44 -12.34
C ASP A 279 13.33 5.92 -12.56
N GLN A 280 12.42 5.43 -13.40
CA GLN A 280 12.36 4.04 -13.83
C GLN A 280 11.80 3.94 -15.25
N SER A 281 12.19 2.89 -15.96
CA SER A 281 11.78 2.65 -17.36
C SER A 281 10.46 1.88 -17.51
N ARG A 282 9.82 1.52 -16.39
CA ARG A 282 8.59 0.73 -16.42
C ARG A 282 7.35 1.59 -16.59
N GLN A 283 6.26 0.96 -17.01
CA GLN A 283 4.95 1.58 -17.00
C GLN A 283 4.51 1.87 -15.55
N LEU A 284 4.31 3.15 -15.26
CA LEU A 284 3.72 3.64 -14.01
C LEU A 284 2.19 3.56 -14.10
N GLY A 285 1.55 3.28 -12.96
CA GLY A 285 0.12 3.46 -12.82
C GLY A 285 -0.25 4.91 -12.53
N ASP A 286 -1.52 5.12 -12.18
CA ASP A 286 -2.07 6.42 -11.79
C ASP A 286 -1.48 6.86 -10.44
N CYS A 287 -0.36 7.58 -10.46
CA CYS A 287 0.39 8.02 -9.28
C CYS A 287 0.69 9.53 -9.28
N GLU A 288 0.15 10.26 -10.24
CA GLU A 288 0.42 11.69 -10.44
C GLU A 288 -0.02 12.54 -9.25
N ASP A 289 -1.15 12.20 -8.64
CA ASP A 289 -1.65 12.91 -7.46
C ASP A 289 -0.67 12.82 -6.30
N VAL A 290 -0.07 11.65 -6.08
CA VAL A 290 0.91 11.46 -5.00
C VAL A 290 2.15 12.31 -5.23
N LEU A 291 2.63 12.37 -6.48
CA LEU A 291 3.74 13.25 -6.86
C LEU A 291 3.39 14.73 -6.67
N ARG A 292 2.20 15.16 -7.12
CA ARG A 292 1.74 16.55 -6.99
C ARG A 292 1.63 16.99 -5.53
N HIS A 293 1.16 16.11 -4.65
CA HIS A 293 1.10 16.38 -3.21
C HIS A 293 2.49 16.48 -2.58
N ALA A 294 3.44 15.62 -2.97
CA ALA A 294 4.83 15.68 -2.49
C ALA A 294 5.51 16.98 -2.93
N MET A 295 5.39 17.33 -4.21
CA MET A 295 5.90 18.60 -4.76
C MET A 295 5.25 19.81 -4.09
N GLY A 296 3.93 19.78 -3.90
CA GLY A 296 3.18 20.83 -3.21
C GLY A 296 3.63 21.03 -1.76
N HIS A 297 4.00 19.96 -1.05
CA HIS A 297 4.59 20.07 0.29
C HIS A 297 5.95 20.76 0.28
N CYS A 298 6.84 20.39 -0.64
CA CYS A 298 8.14 21.05 -0.78
C CYS A 298 7.99 22.54 -1.15
N ASN A 299 7.12 22.88 -2.10
CA ASN A 299 6.87 24.27 -2.48
C ASN A 299 6.27 25.09 -1.34
N TRP A 300 5.41 24.48 -0.52
CA TRP A 300 4.90 25.11 0.70
C TRP A 300 6.03 25.42 1.69
N LEU A 301 6.97 24.50 1.91
CA LEU A 301 8.13 24.73 2.77
C LEU A 301 9.01 25.88 2.26
N ILE A 302 9.28 25.90 0.95
CA ILE A 302 10.06 26.99 0.31
C ILE A 302 9.37 28.34 0.50
N ALA A 303 8.06 28.41 0.25
CA ALA A 303 7.28 29.64 0.42
C ALA A 303 7.27 30.17 1.88
N HIS A 304 7.47 29.28 2.86
CA HIS A 304 7.57 29.63 4.28
C HIS A 304 9.02 29.73 4.77
N GLN A 305 9.99 29.87 3.87
CA GLN A 305 11.42 30.05 4.16
C GLN A 305 12.05 28.87 4.94
N LYS A 306 11.48 27.66 4.82
CA LYS A 306 11.97 26.42 5.44
C LYS A 306 12.82 25.61 4.45
N VAL A 307 13.80 26.23 3.81
CA VAL A 307 14.64 25.59 2.77
C VAL A 307 15.52 24.46 3.36
N ASP A 308 15.95 24.59 4.61
CA ASP A 308 16.72 23.55 5.31
C ASP A 308 15.92 22.25 5.46
N ASP A 309 14.60 22.33 5.70
CA ASP A 309 13.72 21.16 5.77
C ASP A 309 13.60 20.47 4.41
N VAL A 310 13.51 21.25 3.33
CA VAL A 310 13.52 20.69 1.97
C VAL A 310 14.84 20.00 1.70
N THR A 311 15.96 20.64 1.99
CA THR A 311 17.30 20.05 1.80
C THR A 311 17.44 18.74 2.58
N ARG A 312 16.93 18.69 3.82
CA ARG A 312 16.89 17.48 4.64
C ARG A 312 16.05 16.37 4.01
N ILE A 313 14.86 16.69 3.50
CA ILE A 313 14.03 15.73 2.74
C ILE A 313 14.81 15.18 1.54
N LEU A 314 15.35 16.06 0.70
CA LEU A 314 16.03 15.69 -0.55
C LEU A 314 17.32 14.87 -0.29
N SER A 315 17.95 15.01 0.87
CA SER A 315 19.14 14.23 1.26
C SER A 315 18.91 12.71 1.35
N HIS A 316 17.65 12.26 1.40
CA HIS A 316 17.29 10.84 1.48
C HIS A 316 17.34 10.10 0.13
N VAL A 317 17.58 10.81 -0.98
CA VAL A 317 17.61 10.23 -2.32
C VAL A 317 18.84 10.71 -3.10
N ASP A 318 19.20 9.95 -4.12
CA ASP A 318 20.25 10.35 -5.05
C ASP A 318 19.80 11.57 -5.87
N ARG A 319 20.67 12.56 -5.96
CA ARG A 319 20.40 13.84 -6.64
C ARG A 319 20.09 13.65 -8.11
N ASN A 320 20.86 12.80 -8.79
CA ASN A 320 20.72 12.58 -10.23
C ASN A 320 19.49 11.72 -10.53
N SER A 321 19.16 10.77 -9.66
CA SER A 321 17.88 10.05 -9.69
C SER A 321 16.69 11.01 -9.59
N LEU A 322 16.76 11.97 -8.67
CA LEU A 322 15.72 12.98 -8.52
C LEU A 322 15.60 13.88 -9.75
N LEU A 323 16.71 14.41 -10.28
CA LEU A 323 16.70 15.22 -11.50
C LEU A 323 16.14 14.45 -12.70
N ARG A 324 16.54 13.18 -12.89
CA ARG A 324 16.00 12.30 -13.93
C ARG A 324 14.50 12.09 -13.77
N SER A 325 14.03 11.83 -12.55
CA SER A 325 12.60 11.70 -12.25
C SER A 325 11.83 12.98 -12.59
N LEU A 326 12.34 14.15 -12.18
CA LEU A 326 11.71 15.44 -12.46
C LEU A 326 11.68 15.75 -13.96
N ILE A 327 12.70 15.39 -14.73
CA ILE A 327 12.70 15.60 -16.18
C ILE A 327 11.72 14.65 -16.90
N ARG A 328 11.59 13.41 -16.40
CA ARG A 328 10.69 12.38 -16.97
C ARG A 328 9.24 12.50 -16.53
N ASN A 329 8.94 13.43 -15.63
CA ASN A 329 7.62 13.57 -15.05
C ASN A 329 6.56 13.89 -16.12
N THR A 330 5.32 13.43 -15.90
CA THR A 330 4.22 13.64 -16.86
C THR A 330 3.19 14.68 -16.42
N CYS A 331 3.28 15.22 -15.19
CA CYS A 331 2.16 15.91 -14.54
C CYS A 331 2.50 17.25 -13.87
N LEU A 332 3.79 17.59 -13.73
CA LEU A 332 4.32 18.81 -13.13
C LEU A 332 4.97 19.68 -14.20
N ASN A 333 4.49 20.91 -14.34
CA ASN A 333 5.12 21.90 -15.21
C ASN A 333 6.39 22.50 -14.57
N TRP A 334 7.19 23.18 -15.40
CA TRP A 334 8.45 23.78 -14.97
C TRP A 334 8.33 24.70 -13.74
N PRO A 335 7.37 25.66 -13.66
CA PRO A 335 7.25 26.53 -12.49
C PRO A 335 7.07 25.80 -11.15
N LEU A 336 6.45 24.62 -11.14
CA LEU A 336 6.26 23.85 -9.92
C LEU A 336 7.53 23.15 -9.46
N ILE A 337 8.47 22.85 -10.36
CA ILE A 337 9.70 22.10 -10.03
C ILE A 337 10.95 22.99 -10.01
N ARG A 338 10.90 24.17 -10.63
CA ARG A 338 12.05 25.08 -10.82
C ARG A 338 12.79 25.36 -9.53
N ASP A 339 12.08 25.68 -8.45
CA ASP A 339 12.73 26.07 -7.20
C ASP A 339 13.47 24.88 -6.56
N ILE A 340 12.92 23.66 -6.64
CA ILE A 340 13.60 22.44 -6.20
C ILE A 340 14.80 22.13 -7.08
N VAL A 341 14.65 22.19 -8.41
CA VAL A 341 15.76 22.00 -9.34
C VAL A 341 16.87 23.00 -9.03
N GLY A 342 16.50 24.25 -8.79
CA GLY A 342 17.42 25.32 -8.42
C GLY A 342 18.24 25.03 -7.18
N ILE A 343 17.65 24.41 -6.15
CA ILE A 343 18.35 23.94 -4.94
C ILE A 343 19.31 22.78 -5.27
N LEU A 344 18.91 21.84 -6.13
CA LEU A 344 19.70 20.66 -6.47
C LEU A 344 20.95 20.99 -7.28
N ILE A 345 20.89 22.01 -8.14
CA ILE A 345 21.98 22.40 -9.04
C ILE A 345 22.87 23.51 -8.46
N GLN A 346 22.43 24.21 -7.42
CA GLN A 346 23.12 25.37 -6.86
C GLN A 346 24.57 25.05 -6.48
N GLY A 347 25.51 25.80 -7.08
CA GLY A 347 26.95 25.67 -6.83
C GLY A 347 27.60 24.42 -7.43
N ARG A 348 26.87 23.68 -8.27
CA ARG A 348 27.28 22.43 -8.93
C ARG A 348 26.77 22.37 -10.36
N GLU A 349 26.58 23.51 -11.01
CA GLU A 349 25.91 23.60 -12.30
C GLU A 349 26.68 22.84 -13.39
N GLU A 350 28.00 23.01 -13.47
CA GLU A 350 28.87 22.32 -14.42
C GLU A 350 28.91 20.80 -14.14
N GLU A 351 29.10 20.43 -12.87
CA GLU A 351 29.08 19.04 -12.41
C GLU A 351 27.74 18.37 -12.76
N THR A 352 26.61 19.07 -12.57
CA THR A 352 25.28 18.55 -12.92
C THR A 352 25.17 18.28 -14.42
N LEU A 353 25.64 19.20 -15.26
CA LEU A 353 25.58 19.03 -16.71
C LEU A 353 26.39 17.81 -17.15
N VAL A 354 27.59 17.62 -16.61
CA VAL A 354 28.45 16.45 -16.87
C VAL A 354 27.80 15.16 -16.38
N GLU A 355 27.31 15.12 -15.15
CA GLU A 355 26.69 13.92 -14.58
C GLU A 355 25.38 13.52 -15.28
N MET A 356 24.63 14.51 -15.79
CA MET A 356 23.37 14.29 -16.50
C MET A 356 23.56 14.03 -18.00
N ALA A 357 24.75 14.24 -18.56
CA ALA A 357 25.03 14.08 -20.00
C ALA A 357 24.64 12.70 -20.56
N PRO A 358 24.90 11.56 -19.87
CA PRO A 358 24.46 10.25 -20.36
C PRO A 358 22.93 10.14 -20.47
N PHE A 359 22.21 10.73 -19.51
CA PHE A 359 20.74 10.73 -19.52
C PHE A 359 20.17 11.67 -20.59
N LEU A 360 20.75 12.86 -20.75
CA LEU A 360 20.34 13.83 -21.77
C LEU A 360 20.60 13.33 -23.20
N THR A 361 21.62 12.50 -23.38
CA THR A 361 21.91 11.82 -24.64
C THR A 361 20.93 10.68 -24.89
N GLY A 362 20.67 9.87 -23.86
CA GLY A 362 19.76 8.72 -23.89
C GLY A 362 18.32 9.06 -23.50
N LEU A 363 17.79 10.22 -23.90
CA LEU A 363 16.46 10.67 -23.47
C LEU A 363 15.37 9.65 -23.84
N PRO A 364 14.52 9.25 -22.87
CA PRO A 364 13.38 8.38 -23.14
C PRO A 364 12.31 9.13 -23.95
N ASP A 365 11.30 8.42 -24.44
CA ASP A 365 10.07 9.05 -24.95
C ASP A 365 9.41 9.84 -23.81
N VAL A 366 9.70 11.13 -23.74
CA VAL A 366 9.07 12.10 -22.84
C VAL A 366 8.18 13.00 -23.67
N GLY A 367 6.90 13.09 -23.29
CA GLY A 367 5.95 14.00 -23.93
C GLY A 367 6.02 15.41 -23.35
N ARG A 368 5.35 16.35 -24.02
CA ARG A 368 5.15 17.70 -23.47
C ARG A 368 4.26 17.70 -22.23
N VAL A 369 4.63 18.54 -21.24
CA VAL A 369 3.83 18.79 -20.04
C VAL A 369 3.34 20.22 -20.09
N PHE A 370 2.02 20.41 -20.22
CA PHE A 370 1.39 21.71 -20.47
C PHE A 370 1.99 22.48 -21.65
N GLY A 371 2.37 21.76 -22.71
CA GLY A 371 2.88 22.35 -23.95
C GLY A 371 4.39 22.59 -24.01
N SER A 372 5.15 22.36 -22.92
CA SER A 372 6.61 22.52 -22.88
C SER A 372 7.33 21.19 -22.66
N PHE A 373 8.55 21.08 -23.17
CA PHE A 373 9.49 20.02 -22.78
C PHE A 373 10.26 20.43 -21.52
N ILE A 374 10.04 19.70 -20.42
CA ILE A 374 10.72 19.96 -19.14
C ILE A 374 12.25 19.90 -19.28
N VAL A 375 12.77 19.03 -20.15
CA VAL A 375 14.22 18.97 -20.43
C VAL A 375 14.75 20.27 -21.04
N VAL A 376 13.98 20.95 -21.88
CA VAL A 376 14.38 22.24 -22.47
C VAL A 376 14.38 23.33 -21.41
N ASP A 377 13.37 23.35 -20.54
CA ASP A 377 13.33 24.30 -19.41
C ASP A 377 14.50 24.07 -18.43
N PHE A 378 14.87 22.80 -18.19
CA PHE A 378 16.03 22.43 -17.39
C PHE A 378 17.35 22.90 -18.01
N LEU A 379 17.55 22.67 -19.30
CA LEU A 379 18.73 23.13 -20.03
C LEU A 379 18.83 24.66 -20.07
N GLU A 380 17.70 25.35 -20.20
CA GLU A 380 17.65 26.82 -20.13
C GLU A 380 18.12 27.33 -18.76
N GLU A 381 17.62 26.76 -17.66
CA GLU A 381 18.03 27.15 -16.30
C GLU A 381 19.54 26.93 -16.07
N LEU A 382 20.08 25.79 -16.51
CA LEU A 382 21.52 25.52 -16.43
C LEU A 382 22.33 26.54 -17.24
N ALA A 383 21.91 26.84 -18.47
CA ALA A 383 22.59 27.80 -19.33
C ALA A 383 22.54 29.22 -18.73
N GLN A 384 21.41 29.62 -18.13
CA GLN A 384 21.29 30.92 -17.46
C GLN A 384 22.21 31.04 -16.25
N ARG A 385 22.39 29.98 -15.47
CA ARG A 385 23.26 29.98 -14.29
C ARG A 385 24.74 29.90 -14.64
N LEU A 386 25.11 29.12 -15.66
CA LEU A 386 26.49 29.00 -16.13
C LEU A 386 26.94 30.25 -16.90
N GLY A 387 26.03 30.91 -17.62
CA GLY A 387 26.34 32.13 -18.37
C GLY A 387 27.50 31.92 -19.35
N SER A 388 28.58 32.69 -19.19
CA SER A 388 29.79 32.56 -20.03
C SER A 388 30.60 31.30 -19.77
N ASP A 389 30.39 30.63 -18.63
CA ASP A 389 31.13 29.44 -18.24
C ASP A 389 30.52 28.16 -18.81
N LEU A 390 29.44 28.27 -19.61
CA LEU A 390 28.79 27.14 -20.26
C LEU A 390 29.78 26.41 -21.17
N ARG A 391 30.05 25.15 -20.83
CA ARG A 391 30.79 24.21 -21.67
C ARG A 391 29.97 22.95 -21.83
N THR A 392 29.67 22.60 -23.07
CA THR A 392 28.88 21.41 -23.39
C THR A 392 29.82 20.21 -23.44
N PRO A 393 29.57 19.16 -22.62
CA PRO A 393 30.38 17.94 -22.64
C PRO A 393 30.46 17.34 -24.05
N ALA A 394 31.66 16.95 -24.49
CA ALA A 394 31.88 16.48 -25.86
C ALA A 394 31.10 15.20 -26.24
N ASP A 395 30.66 14.45 -25.24
CA ASP A 395 29.90 13.21 -25.35
C ASP A 395 28.38 13.40 -25.32
N ILE A 396 27.88 14.62 -25.05
CA ILE A 396 26.44 14.87 -25.05
C ILE A 396 25.91 15.00 -26.49
N ASP A 397 24.88 14.21 -26.82
CA ASP A 397 24.23 14.27 -28.13
C ASP A 397 22.73 14.62 -28.00
N PHE A 398 22.36 15.78 -28.54
CA PHE A 398 20.97 16.26 -28.55
C PHE A 398 20.13 15.71 -29.70
N SER A 399 20.65 14.78 -30.53
CA SER A 399 19.89 14.14 -31.62
C SER A 399 18.54 13.60 -31.14
N ARG A 400 18.50 13.02 -29.93
CA ARG A 400 17.25 12.51 -29.36
C ARG A 400 16.27 13.62 -28.98
N LEU A 401 16.75 14.71 -28.39
CA LEU A 401 15.93 15.88 -28.12
C LEU A 401 15.40 16.52 -29.41
N CYS A 402 16.23 16.65 -30.44
CA CYS A 402 15.81 17.13 -31.77
C CYS A 402 14.70 16.25 -32.35
N SER A 403 14.82 14.93 -32.25
CA SER A 403 13.77 13.99 -32.67
C SER A 403 12.44 14.26 -31.98
N LEU A 404 12.45 14.46 -30.66
CA LEU A 404 11.23 14.73 -29.88
C LEU A 404 10.60 16.07 -30.28
N ILE A 405 11.41 17.11 -30.46
CA ILE A 405 10.94 18.44 -30.89
C ILE A 405 10.32 18.37 -32.29
N ILE A 406 10.91 17.63 -33.23
CA ILE A 406 10.35 17.45 -34.59
C ILE A 406 9.03 16.69 -34.53
N GLN A 407 8.95 15.62 -33.73
CA GLN A 407 7.77 14.77 -33.61
C GLN A 407 6.59 15.49 -32.96
N GLU A 408 6.84 16.24 -31.88
CA GLU A 408 5.83 17.03 -31.18
C GLU A 408 6.03 18.52 -31.44
N TYR A 409 6.07 18.92 -32.71
CA TYR A 409 6.25 20.32 -33.09
C TYR A 409 5.17 21.23 -32.48
N SER A 410 5.61 22.36 -31.92
CA SER A 410 4.72 23.38 -31.36
C SER A 410 5.21 24.77 -31.75
N SER A 411 4.41 25.53 -32.51
CA SER A 411 4.78 26.88 -32.94
C SER A 411 4.96 27.85 -31.78
N THR A 412 4.34 27.61 -30.62
CA THR A 412 4.42 28.51 -29.46
C THR A 412 5.73 28.37 -28.67
N THR A 413 6.39 27.21 -28.77
CA THR A 413 7.60 26.89 -27.98
C THR A 413 8.81 26.61 -28.86
N TRP A 414 8.61 26.43 -30.16
CA TRP A 414 9.64 26.14 -31.16
C TRP A 414 10.85 27.06 -31.05
N THR A 415 10.65 28.38 -31.02
CA THR A 415 11.74 29.35 -31.00
C THR A 415 12.65 29.15 -29.78
N LYS A 416 12.06 28.87 -28.62
CA LYS A 416 12.79 28.57 -27.38
C LYS A 416 13.58 27.26 -27.52
N GLU A 417 12.91 26.20 -27.95
CA GLU A 417 13.48 24.86 -28.06
C GLU A 417 14.65 24.82 -29.05
N ALA A 418 14.46 25.42 -30.22
CA ALA A 418 15.49 25.56 -31.23
C ALA A 418 16.68 26.38 -30.72
N SER A 419 16.41 27.48 -30.01
CA SER A 419 17.48 28.33 -29.46
C SER A 419 18.33 27.60 -28.41
N ILE A 420 17.70 26.82 -27.53
CA ILE A 420 18.42 26.06 -26.49
C ILE A 420 19.30 24.98 -27.11
N VAL A 421 18.78 24.19 -28.06
CA VAL A 421 19.60 23.19 -28.76
C VAL A 421 20.80 23.85 -29.45
N MET A 422 20.57 24.97 -30.13
CA MET A 422 21.64 25.71 -30.81
C MET A 422 22.66 26.31 -29.84
N LEU A 423 22.22 26.78 -28.67
CA LEU A 423 23.09 27.36 -27.64
C LEU A 423 24.09 26.32 -27.12
N TYR A 424 23.58 25.15 -26.71
CA TYR A 424 24.46 24.07 -26.23
C TYR A 424 25.38 23.55 -27.33
N ARG A 425 24.90 23.53 -28.58
CA ARG A 425 25.73 23.16 -29.73
C ARG A 425 26.92 24.11 -29.94
N GLU A 426 26.71 25.42 -29.80
CA GLU A 426 27.79 26.42 -29.95
C GLU A 426 28.85 26.33 -28.87
N HIS A 427 28.47 25.86 -27.69
CA HIS A 427 29.37 25.69 -26.56
C HIS A 427 29.95 24.25 -26.50
N SER A 428 29.76 23.45 -27.56
CA SER A 428 30.40 22.14 -27.73
C SER A 428 31.72 22.26 -28.48
N GLU A 429 32.75 21.58 -28.00
CA GLU A 429 34.04 21.47 -28.70
C GLU A 429 33.94 20.58 -29.95
N THR A 430 32.91 19.74 -30.06
CA THR A 430 32.72 18.79 -31.17
C THR A 430 31.60 19.25 -32.11
N LEU A 431 31.91 19.31 -33.41
CA LEU A 431 30.92 19.54 -34.47
C LEU A 431 30.22 18.24 -34.93
N GLN A 432 30.64 17.10 -34.39
CA GLN A 432 30.10 15.79 -34.75
C GLN A 432 28.70 15.60 -34.16
N VAL A 433 27.85 14.89 -34.89
CA VAL A 433 26.52 14.47 -34.46
C VAL A 433 26.40 12.99 -34.73
N ALA A 434 25.89 12.20 -33.78
CA ALA A 434 25.74 10.78 -34.03
C ALA A 434 24.67 10.54 -35.11
N ASP A 435 23.51 11.19 -35.02
CA ASP A 435 22.47 11.11 -36.04
C ASP A 435 22.45 12.33 -36.98
N LYS A 436 23.17 12.19 -38.10
CA LYS A 436 23.22 13.22 -39.14
C LYS A 436 21.89 13.42 -39.87
N ALA A 437 20.99 12.43 -39.88
CA ALA A 437 19.70 12.56 -40.56
C ALA A 437 18.76 13.44 -39.73
N ILE A 438 18.60 13.13 -38.44
CA ILE A 438 17.77 13.90 -37.52
C ILE A 438 18.29 15.34 -37.40
N ALA A 439 19.60 15.51 -37.28
CA ALA A 439 20.19 16.85 -37.22
C ALA A 439 19.92 17.67 -38.50
N ARG A 440 19.98 17.02 -39.68
CA ARG A 440 19.66 17.68 -40.94
C ARG A 440 18.19 18.12 -41.00
N ASP A 441 17.29 17.26 -40.56
CA ASP A 441 15.85 17.56 -40.56
C ASP A 441 15.52 18.69 -39.58
N PHE A 442 16.14 18.66 -38.39
CA PHE A 442 16.04 19.73 -37.40
C PHE A 442 16.51 21.07 -37.95
N PHE A 443 17.72 21.14 -38.54
CA PHE A 443 18.24 22.39 -39.07
C PHE A 443 17.48 22.91 -40.30
N ARG A 444 16.95 22.01 -41.14
CA ARG A 444 16.02 22.40 -42.21
C ARG A 444 14.75 23.03 -41.65
N LEU A 445 14.21 22.48 -40.58
CA LEU A 445 13.07 23.05 -39.89
C LEU A 445 13.39 24.43 -39.30
N CYS A 446 14.60 24.61 -38.73
CA CYS A 446 15.09 25.93 -38.29
C CYS A 446 15.15 26.96 -39.42
N LEU A 447 15.63 26.57 -40.61
CA LEU A 447 15.65 27.46 -41.79
C LEU A 447 14.23 27.85 -42.21
N LEU A 448 13.35 26.86 -42.38
CA LEU A 448 11.97 27.09 -42.82
C LEU A 448 11.20 28.03 -41.89
N ARG A 449 11.39 27.90 -40.57
CA ARG A 449 10.65 28.69 -39.57
C ARG A 449 11.32 30.03 -39.22
N SER A 450 12.62 30.18 -39.47
CA SER A 450 13.30 31.47 -39.32
C SER A 450 12.73 32.55 -40.26
N GLU A 451 12.08 32.15 -41.35
CA GLU A 451 11.40 33.06 -42.28
C GLU A 451 10.00 33.48 -41.78
N GLU A 452 9.39 32.73 -40.86
CA GLU A 452 8.03 32.98 -40.33
C GLU A 452 8.02 33.76 -39.00
N ASP A 453 9.02 33.59 -38.13
CA ASP A 453 9.06 34.10 -36.73
C ASP A 453 9.48 35.58 -36.57
N SER A 454 9.39 36.42 -37.61
CA SER A 454 9.72 37.86 -37.52
C SER A 454 8.77 38.68 -36.60
N VAL A 455 7.80 38.03 -35.96
CA VAL A 455 6.77 38.65 -35.11
C VAL A 455 6.49 37.81 -33.85
N GLY A 456 7.33 37.87 -32.81
CA GLY A 456 6.88 37.44 -31.46
C GLY A 456 7.91 36.95 -30.43
N ILE A 457 8.25 37.85 -29.49
CA ILE A 457 8.53 37.69 -28.05
C ILE A 457 9.29 36.42 -27.58
N SER A 458 10.56 36.60 -27.17
CA SER A 458 11.06 36.01 -25.91
C SER A 458 12.22 36.83 -25.32
N SER A 459 12.34 36.80 -24.00
CA SER A 459 13.21 37.63 -23.16
C SER A 459 14.65 37.13 -23.00
N LEU A 460 15.07 36.07 -23.71
CA LEU A 460 16.49 35.81 -23.88
C LEU A 460 16.99 36.67 -25.04
N ARG A 461 18.12 37.35 -24.86
CA ARG A 461 18.91 37.89 -25.96
C ARG A 461 19.51 36.72 -26.76
N VAL A 462 18.68 35.94 -27.45
CA VAL A 462 19.14 35.09 -28.56
C VAL A 462 19.02 35.96 -29.80
N PRO A 463 20.13 36.35 -30.45
CA PRO A 463 20.08 37.19 -31.63
C PRO A 463 19.27 36.50 -32.73
N TYR A 464 18.62 37.32 -33.56
CA TYR A 464 17.76 37.02 -34.72
C TYR A 464 18.41 36.17 -35.86
N CYS A 465 19.29 35.23 -35.54
CA CYS A 465 20.13 34.51 -36.49
C CYS A 465 19.86 32.99 -36.51
N LEU A 466 18.67 32.51 -36.11
CA LEU A 466 18.38 31.06 -36.08
C LEU A 466 18.58 30.42 -37.47
N GLY A 467 18.13 31.10 -38.54
CA GLY A 467 18.34 30.67 -39.92
C GLY A 467 19.82 30.62 -40.32
N GLU A 468 20.59 31.68 -40.05
CA GLU A 468 22.02 31.74 -40.37
C GLU A 468 22.82 30.64 -39.65
N ARG A 469 22.53 30.43 -38.36
CA ARG A 469 23.13 29.35 -37.54
C ARG A 469 22.78 27.97 -38.11
N ALA A 470 21.52 27.76 -38.47
CA ALA A 470 21.07 26.52 -39.08
C ALA A 470 21.77 26.26 -40.42
N GLN A 471 21.94 27.30 -41.25
CA GLN A 471 22.67 27.21 -42.53
C GLN A 471 24.13 26.80 -42.31
N PHE A 472 24.81 27.41 -41.33
CA PHE A 472 26.17 27.04 -40.95
C PHE A 472 26.25 25.54 -40.59
N TYR A 473 25.44 25.07 -39.66
CA TYR A 473 25.50 23.66 -39.24
C TYR A 473 25.09 22.67 -40.35
N LEU A 474 24.17 23.05 -41.24
CA LEU A 474 23.85 22.25 -42.43
C LEU A 474 25.04 22.11 -43.37
N SER A 475 25.82 23.19 -43.56
CA SER A 475 27.03 23.16 -44.40
C SER A 475 28.16 22.32 -43.78
N CYS A 476 28.26 22.28 -42.44
CA CYS A 476 29.15 21.36 -41.73
C CYS A 476 28.74 19.90 -41.94
N LEU A 477 27.43 19.59 -41.92
CA LEU A 477 26.92 18.23 -42.10
C LEU A 477 27.10 17.68 -43.53
N THR A 478 27.08 18.55 -44.54
CA THR A 478 27.28 18.17 -45.95
C THR A 478 28.74 18.11 -46.38
N GLY A 479 29.68 18.46 -45.50
CA GLY A 479 31.12 18.49 -45.80
C GLY A 479 31.55 19.65 -46.71
N ALA A 480 30.66 20.60 -46.99
CA ALA A 480 30.92 21.72 -47.90
C ALA A 480 31.97 22.71 -47.37
N LEU A 481 32.21 22.73 -46.05
CA LEU A 481 33.24 23.54 -45.40
C LEU A 481 34.63 22.88 -45.30
N SER A 482 34.81 21.65 -45.79
CA SER A 482 36.14 21.01 -45.85
C SER A 482 37.09 21.60 -46.92
N LEU A 483 36.66 22.64 -47.63
CA LEU A 483 37.43 23.30 -48.70
C LEU A 483 37.73 24.79 -48.45
N ALA A 484 37.42 25.32 -47.26
CA ALA A 484 37.71 26.71 -46.92
C ALA A 484 38.12 26.86 -45.44
N LEU A 485 39.22 26.23 -45.07
CA LEU A 485 40.10 26.65 -43.98
C LEU A 485 41.55 26.49 -44.45
#